data_AF-A0A7X5E1V7-F1
#
_entry.id   AF-A0A7X5E1V7-F1
#
_cell.length_a   1.000
_cell.length_b   1.000
_cell.length_c   1.000
_cell.angle_alpha   90.00
_cell.angle_beta   90.00
_cell.angle_gamma   90.00
#
_symmetry.space_group_name_H-M   'P 1'
#
loop_
_entity.id
_entity.type
_entity.pdbx_description
1 polymer ?
#
loop_
_entity_poly.entity_id
_entity_poly.type
_entity_poly.pdbx_seq_one_letter_code
_entity_poly.pdbx_strand_id
1 'polypeptide(L)'
;MKNAILHFVVNENILGTDDIPLFRHALDTIQHHLWITVSILAIGIVSGHPLEAIAFTCMYPLMRKYSGGVHSISRKSCYLLTIFSFLVLLFLNSTVAPLLLSYLAIIAGGFVIQKSPLEDSQNILNLRQKKQYSHNSVFTITAALVVSLAGLAIKHSQVCTTILLSVIFTAIDILIISIRQKDGREIYHKMLCNAVLLVAMIGTYNLQGTCDGWKYQPEITASLRKYMDN
;
A
#
# COMPACT_ATOMS: atom_id res chain seq x y z
N MET A 1 -10.51 23.58 -4.37
CA MET A 1 -9.10 23.46 -3.91
C MET A 1 -8.12 23.27 -5.07
N LYS A 2 -8.14 22.15 -5.80
CA LYS A 2 -7.20 21.84 -6.89
C LYS A 2 -7.07 22.93 -7.97
N ASN A 3 -8.19 23.43 -8.49
CA ASN A 3 -8.16 24.46 -9.53
C ASN A 3 -7.58 25.79 -9.03
N ALA A 4 -7.79 26.14 -7.75
CA ALA A 4 -7.25 27.36 -7.17
C ALA A 4 -5.73 27.29 -6.97
N ILE A 5 -5.21 26.14 -6.48
CA ILE A 5 -3.76 25.91 -6.34
C ILE A 5 -3.09 25.92 -7.71
N LEU A 6 -3.70 25.27 -8.71
CA LEU A 6 -3.17 25.27 -10.06
C LEU A 6 -3.15 26.67 -10.68
N HIS A 7 -4.23 27.44 -10.50
CA HIS A 7 -4.31 28.80 -11.02
C HIS A 7 -3.28 29.73 -10.36
N PHE A 8 -3.03 29.56 -9.07
CA PHE A 8 -1.99 30.29 -8.34
C PHE A 8 -0.60 29.99 -8.91
N VAL A 9 -0.25 28.71 -9.04
CA VAL A 9 1.07 28.28 -9.55
C VAL A 9 1.33 28.72 -10.99
N VAL A 10 0.29 28.73 -11.83
CA VAL A 10 0.37 29.22 -13.22
C VAL A 10 0.47 30.74 -13.28
N ASN A 11 -0.31 31.47 -12.47
CA ASN A 11 -0.28 32.93 -12.44
C ASN A 11 1.07 33.48 -11.93
N GLU A 12 1.72 32.78 -11.02
CA GLU A 12 3.01 33.18 -10.45
C GLU A 12 4.23 32.73 -11.30
N ASN A 13 4.01 32.12 -12.49
CA ASN A 13 5.08 31.57 -13.36
C ASN A 13 6.06 30.62 -12.62
N ILE A 14 5.60 29.94 -11.57
CA ILE A 14 6.45 29.06 -10.74
C ILE A 14 6.80 27.76 -11.50
N LEU A 15 5.93 27.33 -12.42
CA LEU A 15 6.11 26.12 -13.22
C LEU A 15 6.07 26.44 -14.72
N GLY A 16 6.92 25.74 -15.49
CA GLY A 16 6.83 25.74 -16.94
C GLY A 16 5.52 25.12 -17.41
N THR A 17 5.03 25.54 -18.58
CA THR A 17 3.78 25.04 -19.17
C THR A 17 3.77 23.52 -19.36
N ASP A 18 4.95 22.93 -19.55
CA ASP A 18 5.15 21.50 -19.77
C ASP A 18 4.98 20.68 -18.47
N ASP A 19 5.14 21.30 -17.30
CA ASP A 19 5.04 20.66 -15.99
C ASP A 19 3.62 20.70 -15.41
N ILE A 20 2.73 21.50 -15.99
CA ILE A 20 1.33 21.66 -15.55
C ILE A 20 0.58 20.32 -15.50
N PRO A 21 0.67 19.42 -16.51
CA PRO A 21 0.00 18.12 -16.46
C PRO A 21 0.52 17.23 -15.32
N LEU A 22 1.84 17.22 -15.09
CA LEU A 22 2.47 16.47 -14.00
C LEU A 22 2.01 17.00 -12.64
N PHE A 23 2.03 18.31 -12.46
CA PHE A 23 1.58 18.95 -11.23
C PHE A 23 0.09 18.68 -10.95
N ARG A 24 -0.75 18.74 -11.99
CA ARG A 24 -2.18 18.39 -11.88
C ARG A 24 -2.37 16.94 -11.43
N HIS A 25 -1.57 16.02 -11.94
CA HIS A 25 -1.59 14.62 -11.54
C HIS A 25 -1.13 14.43 -10.09
N ALA A 26 -0.05 15.10 -9.68
CA ALA A 26 0.45 15.06 -8.31
C ALA A 26 -0.61 15.54 -7.31
N LEU A 27 -1.32 16.64 -7.62
CA LEU A 27 -2.42 17.14 -6.79
C LEU A 27 -3.57 16.13 -6.65
N ASP A 28 -3.94 15.45 -7.74
CA ASP A 28 -4.98 14.40 -7.67
C ASP A 28 -4.56 13.23 -6.79
N THR A 29 -3.29 12.83 -6.87
CA THR A 29 -2.73 11.76 -6.06
C THR A 29 -2.68 12.15 -4.59
N ILE A 30 -2.24 13.37 -4.26
CA ILE A 30 -2.23 13.90 -2.89
C ILE A 30 -3.66 13.95 -2.33
N GLN A 31 -4.61 14.49 -3.09
CA GLN A 31 -6.01 14.56 -2.67
C GLN A 31 -6.59 13.16 -2.41
N HIS A 32 -6.27 12.18 -3.26
CA HIS A 32 -6.73 10.81 -3.05
C HIS A 32 -6.17 10.17 -1.78
N HIS A 33 -4.87 10.33 -1.50
CA HIS A 33 -4.26 9.83 -0.27
C HIS A 33 -4.82 10.54 0.96
N LEU A 34 -5.08 11.84 0.87
CA LEU A 34 -5.71 12.60 1.95
C LEU A 34 -7.08 12.03 2.33
N TRP A 35 -7.92 11.67 1.35
CA TRP A 35 -9.21 11.04 1.61
C TRP A 35 -9.08 9.68 2.31
N ILE A 36 -8.10 8.86 1.92
CA ILE A 36 -7.81 7.58 2.59
C ILE A 36 -7.39 7.83 4.04
N THR A 37 -6.41 8.71 4.25
CA THR A 37 -5.89 9.05 5.58
C THR A 37 -6.97 9.58 6.52
N VAL A 38 -7.76 10.56 6.08
CA VAL A 38 -8.86 11.12 6.87
C VAL A 38 -9.87 10.04 7.26
N SER A 39 -10.18 9.13 6.34
CA SER A 39 -11.16 8.06 6.59
C SER A 39 -10.64 7.02 7.58
N ILE A 40 -9.37 6.61 7.48
CA ILE A 40 -8.73 5.71 8.45
C ILE A 40 -8.70 6.35 9.84
N LEU A 41 -8.28 7.62 9.93
CA LEU A 41 -8.26 8.34 11.20
C LEU A 41 -9.66 8.49 11.81
N ALA A 42 -10.67 8.80 10.99
CA ALA A 42 -12.06 8.88 11.45
C ALA A 42 -12.55 7.52 11.98
N ILE A 43 -12.29 6.42 11.28
CA ILE A 43 -12.63 5.07 11.73
C ILE A 43 -11.91 4.74 13.04
N GLY A 44 -10.61 5.04 13.14
CA GLY A 44 -9.83 4.84 14.36
C GLY A 44 -10.37 5.61 15.55
N ILE A 45 -10.69 6.89 15.37
CA ILE A 45 -11.24 7.73 16.45
C ILE A 45 -12.61 7.21 16.89
N VAL A 46 -13.51 6.92 15.95
CA VAL A 46 -14.87 6.44 16.25
C VAL A 46 -14.85 5.06 16.91
N SER A 47 -13.91 4.19 16.53
CA SER A 47 -13.75 2.86 17.12
C SER A 47 -12.94 2.83 18.42
N GLY A 48 -12.40 3.97 18.88
CA GLY A 48 -11.58 4.05 20.10
C GLY A 48 -10.11 3.60 19.93
N HIS A 49 -9.64 3.48 18.69
CA HIS A 49 -8.29 3.04 18.30
C HIS A 49 -7.51 4.10 17.50
N PRO A 50 -7.33 5.34 18.01
CA PRO A 50 -6.68 6.42 17.27
C PRO A 50 -5.17 6.17 17.05
N LEU A 51 -4.49 5.52 18.00
CA LEU A 51 -3.05 5.26 17.89
C LEU A 51 -2.74 4.19 16.85
N GLU A 52 -3.59 3.17 16.75
CA GLU A 52 -3.54 2.13 15.73
C GLU A 52 -3.79 2.73 14.34
N ALA A 53 -4.76 3.65 14.20
CA ALA A 53 -5.00 4.35 12.95
C ALA A 53 -3.79 5.17 12.49
N ILE A 54 -3.14 5.88 13.42
CA ILE A 54 -1.90 6.63 13.13
C ILE A 54 -0.79 5.66 12.72
N ALA A 55 -0.56 4.61 13.51
CA ALA A 55 0.50 3.63 13.24
C ALA A 55 0.32 2.96 11.87
N PHE A 56 -0.91 2.55 11.53
CA PHE A 56 -1.23 1.96 10.23
C PHE A 56 -1.01 2.95 9.08
N THR A 57 -1.52 4.19 9.22
CA THR A 57 -1.39 5.23 8.18
C THR A 57 0.06 5.63 7.92
N CYS A 58 0.93 5.53 8.93
CA CYS A 58 2.36 5.80 8.78
C CYS A 58 3.12 4.59 8.21
N MET A 59 2.97 3.41 8.82
CA MET A 59 3.84 2.27 8.54
C MET A 59 3.45 1.53 7.26
N TYR A 60 2.17 1.24 7.04
CA TYR A 60 1.75 0.44 5.90
C TYR A 60 2.10 1.09 4.55
N PRO A 61 1.81 2.39 4.30
CA PRO A 61 2.24 3.06 3.07
C PRO A 61 3.77 3.16 2.91
N LEU A 62 4.50 3.36 4.01
CA LEU A 62 5.97 3.45 3.99
C LEU A 62 6.60 2.12 3.54
N MET A 63 6.12 1.01 4.10
CA MET A 63 6.58 -0.33 3.76
C MET A 63 6.21 -0.69 2.33
N ARG A 64 4.94 -0.48 1.94
CA ARG A 64 4.45 -0.70 0.58
C ARG A 64 5.21 0.11 -0.47
N LYS A 65 5.65 1.34 -0.14
CA LYS A 65 6.44 2.18 -1.03
C LYS A 65 7.80 1.56 -1.39
N TYR A 66 8.49 0.96 -0.42
CA TYR A 66 9.83 0.41 -0.64
C TYR A 66 9.81 -1.05 -1.05
N SER A 67 8.87 -1.83 -0.52
CA SER A 67 8.80 -3.27 -0.77
C SER A 67 8.08 -3.63 -2.07
N GLY A 68 7.23 -2.72 -2.57
CA GLY A 68 6.28 -2.96 -3.65
C GLY A 68 4.91 -3.35 -3.10
N GLY A 69 3.93 -3.47 -3.99
CA GLY A 69 2.58 -3.87 -3.61
C GLY A 69 1.58 -3.79 -4.74
N VAL A 70 0.42 -4.42 -4.55
CA VAL A 70 -0.61 -4.51 -5.59
C VAL A 70 -1.13 -3.11 -5.91
N HIS A 71 -0.88 -2.61 -7.11
CA HIS A 71 -1.53 -1.39 -7.58
C HIS A 71 -2.91 -1.78 -8.13
N SER A 72 -3.97 -1.30 -7.47
CA SER A 72 -5.31 -1.55 -7.95
C SER A 72 -5.58 -0.69 -9.19
N ILE A 73 -6.25 -1.29 -10.18
CA ILE A 73 -6.54 -0.68 -11.48
C ILE A 73 -7.39 0.60 -11.35
N SER A 74 -8.13 0.78 -10.24
CA SER A 74 -8.94 1.98 -9.99
C SER A 74 -8.67 2.61 -8.63
N ARG A 75 -8.74 3.95 -8.56
CA ARG A 75 -8.62 4.71 -7.29
C ARG A 75 -9.69 4.32 -6.26
N LYS A 76 -10.90 4.01 -6.72
CA LYS A 76 -12.00 3.58 -5.83
C LYS A 76 -11.68 2.23 -5.19
N SER A 77 -11.15 1.29 -5.97
CA SER A 77 -10.74 -0.02 -5.47
C SER A 77 -9.58 0.10 -4.48
N CYS A 78 -8.60 0.98 -4.73
CA CYS A 78 -7.50 1.24 -3.79
C CYS A 78 -8.03 1.74 -2.44
N TYR A 79 -8.94 2.71 -2.50
CA TYR A 79 -9.57 3.29 -1.34
C TYR A 79 -10.32 2.21 -0.53
N LEU A 80 -11.22 1.47 -1.17
CA LEU A 80 -12.01 0.43 -0.50
C LEU A 80 -11.13 -0.67 0.08
N LEU A 81 -10.12 -1.13 -0.66
CA LEU A 81 -9.19 -2.15 -0.18
C LEU A 81 -8.42 -1.67 1.04
N THR A 82 -7.92 -0.42 1.03
CA THR A 82 -7.16 0.12 2.16
C THR A 82 -8.04 0.28 3.40
N ILE A 83 -9.28 0.74 3.25
CA ILE A 83 -10.24 0.84 4.35
C ILE A 83 -10.57 -0.55 4.90
N PHE A 84 -10.82 -1.51 4.01
CA PHE A 84 -11.09 -2.89 4.42
C PHE A 84 -9.90 -3.53 5.14
N SER A 85 -8.68 -3.35 4.64
CA SER A 85 -7.45 -3.80 5.31
C SER A 85 -7.36 -3.22 6.72
N PHE A 86 -7.68 -1.93 6.90
CA PHE A 86 -7.67 -1.32 8.24
C PHE A 86 -8.73 -1.94 9.17
N LEU A 87 -9.93 -2.23 8.69
CA LEU A 87 -10.96 -2.91 9.48
C LEU A 87 -10.55 -4.34 9.88
N VAL A 88 -9.98 -5.10 8.94
CA VAL A 88 -9.42 -6.43 9.22
C VAL A 88 -8.28 -6.33 10.23
N LEU A 89 -7.43 -5.31 10.12
CA LEU A 89 -6.37 -5.06 11.08
C LEU A 89 -6.93 -4.88 12.48
N LEU A 90 -7.91 -4.00 12.68
CA LEU A 90 -8.53 -3.77 13.99
C LEU A 90 -9.14 -5.06 14.56
N PHE A 91 -9.82 -5.83 13.71
CA PHE A 91 -10.38 -7.13 14.10
C PHE A 91 -9.30 -8.11 14.56
N LEU A 92 -8.24 -8.31 13.75
CA LEU A 92 -7.13 -9.22 14.10
C LEU A 92 -6.40 -8.74 15.36
N ASN A 93 -6.26 -7.43 15.54
CA ASN A 93 -5.62 -6.85 16.70
C ASN A 93 -6.38 -7.12 18.01
N SER A 94 -7.71 -7.22 17.94
CA SER A 94 -8.57 -7.55 19.07
C SER A 94 -8.72 -9.05 19.35
N THR A 95 -8.52 -9.91 18.35
CA THR A 95 -8.87 -11.34 18.41
C THR A 95 -7.66 -12.28 18.46
N VAL A 96 -6.54 -11.90 17.85
CA VAL A 96 -5.36 -12.76 17.71
C VAL A 96 -4.33 -12.43 18.79
N ALA A 97 -3.79 -13.47 19.42
CA ALA A 97 -2.76 -13.32 20.44
C ALA A 97 -1.51 -12.59 19.88
N PRO A 98 -0.96 -11.57 20.59
CA PRO A 98 0.20 -10.81 20.13
C PRO A 98 1.43 -11.67 19.80
N LEU A 99 1.64 -12.77 20.55
CA LEU A 99 2.72 -13.73 20.29
C LEU A 99 2.58 -14.43 18.93
N LEU A 100 1.35 -14.83 18.56
CA LEU A 100 1.08 -15.45 17.27
C LEU A 100 1.30 -14.44 16.13
N LEU A 101 0.81 -13.20 16.29
CA LEU A 101 1.07 -12.12 15.32
C LEU A 101 2.56 -11.83 15.16
N SER A 102 3.34 -11.88 16.25
CA SER A 102 4.78 -11.70 16.22
C SER A 102 5.49 -12.79 15.42
N TYR A 103 5.12 -14.06 15.64
CA TYR A 103 5.67 -15.19 14.89
C TYR A 103 5.36 -15.08 13.39
N LEU A 104 4.10 -14.80 13.03
CA LEU A 104 3.68 -14.61 11.64
C LEU A 104 4.39 -13.43 10.97
N ALA A 105 4.55 -12.31 11.69
CA ALA A 105 5.22 -11.12 11.18
C ALA A 105 6.71 -11.33 10.94
N ILE A 106 7.40 -12.15 11.75
CA ILE A 106 8.81 -12.52 11.51
C ILE A 106 8.96 -13.30 10.20
N ILE A 107 8.09 -14.30 9.99
CA ILE A 107 8.08 -15.09 8.74
C ILE A 107 7.77 -14.19 7.54
N ALA A 108 6.72 -13.37 7.65
CA ALA A 108 6.32 -12.41 6.63
C ALA A 108 7.44 -11.41 6.31
N GLY A 109 8.12 -10.88 7.33
CA GLY A 109 9.24 -9.96 7.17
C GLY A 109 10.41 -10.59 6.43
N GLY A 110 10.76 -11.84 6.74
CA GLY A 110 11.77 -12.60 6.01
C GLY A 110 11.41 -12.76 4.52
N PHE A 111 10.15 -13.10 4.23
CA PHE A 111 9.65 -13.18 2.85
C PHE A 111 9.72 -11.84 2.11
N VAL A 112 9.31 -10.74 2.75
CA VAL A 112 9.38 -9.39 2.17
C VAL A 112 10.83 -9.02 1.86
N ILE A 113 11.75 -9.22 2.81
CA ILE A 113 13.18 -8.92 2.62
C ILE A 113 13.76 -9.70 1.44
N GLN A 114 13.39 -10.97 1.28
CA GLN A 114 13.88 -11.81 0.19
C GLN A 114 13.36 -11.39 -1.19
N LYS A 115 12.12 -10.89 -1.26
CA LYS A 115 11.44 -10.57 -2.53
C LYS A 115 11.47 -9.09 -2.89
N SER A 116 11.84 -8.23 -1.97
CA SER A 116 11.82 -6.78 -2.15
C SER A 116 13.08 -6.24 -2.85
N PRO A 117 12.93 -5.21 -3.72
CA PRO A 117 11.67 -4.59 -4.13
C PRO A 117 11.07 -5.41 -5.26
N LEU A 118 9.80 -5.76 -5.13
CA LEU A 118 9.09 -6.45 -6.19
C LEU A 118 8.51 -5.44 -7.16
N GLU A 119 8.97 -5.50 -8.41
CA GLU A 119 8.46 -4.66 -9.50
C GLU A 119 7.03 -5.10 -9.88
N ASP A 120 6.16 -4.13 -10.19
CA ASP A 120 4.87 -4.38 -10.82
C ASP A 120 4.97 -3.98 -12.29
N SER A 121 4.18 -4.63 -13.14
CA SER A 121 3.98 -4.25 -14.54
C SER A 121 3.63 -2.76 -14.74
N GLN A 122 3.03 -2.14 -13.71
CA GLN A 122 2.64 -0.74 -13.67
C GLN A 122 3.70 0.19 -13.05
N ASN A 123 4.77 -0.36 -12.44
CA ASN A 123 5.82 0.38 -11.78
C ASN A 123 7.18 -0.30 -11.98
N ILE A 124 7.85 0.07 -13.08
CA ILE A 124 9.18 -0.42 -13.45
C ILE A 124 10.21 0.49 -12.79
N LEU A 125 11.09 -0.10 -11.98
CA LEU A 125 12.14 0.62 -11.26
C LEU A 125 13.42 0.67 -12.10
N ASN A 126 14.12 1.79 -12.07
CA ASN A 126 15.47 1.86 -12.61
C ASN A 126 16.48 1.15 -11.67
N LEU A 127 17.69 0.87 -12.15
CA LEU A 127 18.70 0.11 -11.37
C LEU A 127 19.09 0.81 -10.05
N ARG A 128 19.15 2.15 -10.03
CA ARG A 128 19.49 2.93 -8.83
C ARG A 128 18.35 2.87 -7.81
N GLN A 129 17.12 3.10 -8.24
CA GLN A 129 15.89 3.01 -7.46
C GLN A 129 15.70 1.60 -6.90
N LYS A 130 15.94 0.56 -7.69
CA LYS A 130 15.87 -0.84 -7.24
C LYS A 130 16.83 -1.11 -6.08
N LYS A 131 18.08 -0.65 -6.21
CA LYS A 131 19.08 -0.80 -5.14
C LYS A 131 18.68 -0.01 -3.89
N GLN A 132 18.24 1.23 -4.07
CA GLN A 132 17.81 2.09 -2.97
C GLN A 132 16.57 1.56 -2.25
N TYR A 133 15.55 1.11 -2.99
CA TYR A 133 14.31 0.58 -2.44
C TYR A 133 14.52 -0.78 -1.78
N SER A 134 15.42 -1.62 -2.30
CA SER A 134 15.85 -2.83 -1.61
C SER A 134 16.41 -2.51 -0.23
N HIS A 135 17.39 -1.59 -0.18
CA HIS A 135 18.01 -1.18 1.09
C HIS A 135 16.99 -0.57 2.05
N ASN A 136 16.15 0.35 1.57
CA ASN A 136 15.14 1.01 2.38
C ASN A 136 14.07 0.03 2.87
N SER A 137 13.69 -0.97 2.07
CA SER A 137 12.74 -1.99 2.49
C SER A 137 13.30 -2.86 3.59
N VAL A 138 14.57 -3.31 3.47
CA VAL A 138 15.23 -4.07 4.53
C VAL A 138 15.28 -3.25 5.81
N PHE A 139 15.75 -2.00 5.73
CA PHE A 139 15.80 -1.10 6.88
C PHE A 139 14.42 -0.91 7.52
N THR A 140 13.39 -0.60 6.73
CA THR A 140 12.04 -0.32 7.23
C THR A 140 11.41 -1.55 7.88
N ILE A 141 11.51 -2.74 7.26
CA ILE A 141 10.95 -3.99 7.79
C ILE A 141 11.68 -4.39 9.07
N THR A 142 13.02 -4.36 9.08
CA THR A 142 13.82 -4.71 10.25
C THR A 142 13.56 -3.74 11.40
N ALA A 143 13.51 -2.42 11.15
CA ALA A 143 13.18 -1.43 12.16
C ALA A 143 11.77 -1.65 12.72
N ALA A 144 10.78 -1.91 11.86
CA ALA A 144 9.40 -2.18 12.27
C ALA A 144 9.31 -3.42 13.19
N LEU A 145 10.01 -4.51 12.85
CA LEU A 145 10.05 -5.71 13.70
C LEU A 145 10.74 -5.44 15.04
N VAL A 146 11.91 -4.80 15.05
CA VAL A 146 12.65 -4.52 16.28
C VAL A 146 11.85 -3.62 17.22
N VAL A 147 11.30 -2.51 16.70
CA VAL A 147 10.51 -1.57 17.50
C VAL A 147 9.26 -2.24 18.06
N SER A 148 8.56 -3.04 17.26
CA SER A 148 7.33 -3.71 17.70
C SER A 148 7.60 -4.80 18.75
N LEU A 149 8.66 -5.60 18.58
CA LEU A 149 9.03 -6.62 19.56
C LEU A 149 9.51 -6.00 20.88
N ALA A 150 10.27 -4.90 20.82
CA ALA A 150 10.68 -4.16 22.01
C ALA A 150 9.47 -3.51 22.72
N GLY A 151 8.56 -2.90 21.97
CA GLY A 151 7.37 -2.25 22.53
C GLY A 151 6.37 -3.23 23.16
N LEU A 152 6.30 -4.48 22.68
CA LEU A 152 5.51 -5.54 23.30
C LEU A 152 5.98 -5.86 24.72
N ALA A 153 7.28 -5.73 25.02
CA ALA A 153 7.82 -5.93 26.36
C ALA A 153 7.37 -4.84 27.36
N ILE A 154 6.94 -3.68 26.88
CA ILE A 154 6.57 -2.49 27.69
C ILE A 154 5.04 -2.38 27.87
N LYS A 155 4.26 -3.42 27.49
CA LYS A 155 2.78 -3.49 27.56
C LYS A 155 2.01 -2.53 26.63
N HIS A 156 2.65 -1.88 25.65
CA HIS A 156 1.93 -1.18 24.57
C HIS A 156 1.52 -2.14 23.44
N SER A 157 0.70 -3.14 23.75
CA SER A 157 0.50 -4.29 22.88
C SER A 157 -0.14 -3.95 21.53
N GLN A 158 -1.24 -3.17 21.53
CA GLN A 158 -2.09 -2.98 20.34
C GLN A 158 -1.45 -2.14 19.22
N VAL A 159 -0.64 -1.13 19.57
CA VAL A 159 0.10 -0.33 18.58
C VAL A 159 1.23 -1.15 17.95
N CYS A 160 1.92 -1.95 18.76
CA CYS A 160 3.01 -2.80 18.26
C CYS A 160 2.48 -3.90 17.32
N THR A 161 1.38 -4.56 17.68
CA THR A 161 0.72 -5.55 16.81
C THR A 161 0.14 -4.94 15.55
N THR A 162 -0.26 -3.67 15.55
CA THR A 162 -0.65 -2.93 14.33
C THR A 162 0.50 -2.81 13.34
N ILE A 163 1.71 -2.50 13.83
CA ILE A 163 2.91 -2.43 13.00
C ILE A 163 3.27 -3.82 12.47
N LEU A 164 3.18 -4.87 13.30
CA LEU A 164 3.39 -6.26 12.87
C LEU A 164 2.39 -6.70 11.80
N LEU A 165 1.11 -6.36 11.94
CA LEU A 165 0.08 -6.62 10.94
C LEU A 165 0.36 -5.89 9.61
N SER A 166 0.95 -4.69 9.67
CA SER A 166 1.38 -3.97 8.47
C SER A 166 2.49 -4.70 7.70
N VAL A 167 3.40 -5.40 8.41
CA VAL A 167 4.40 -6.31 7.79
C VAL A 167 3.69 -7.46 7.07
N ILE A 168 2.71 -8.09 7.73
CA ILE A 168 1.97 -9.23 7.18
C ILE A 168 1.20 -8.81 5.91
N PHE A 169 0.50 -7.68 5.92
CA PHE A 169 -0.20 -7.18 4.74
C PHE A 169 0.75 -6.84 3.60
N THR A 170 1.92 -6.27 3.88
CA THR A 170 2.95 -6.03 2.85
C THR A 170 3.44 -7.34 2.22
N ALA A 171 3.60 -8.40 3.02
CA ALA A 171 3.97 -9.73 2.51
C ALA A 171 2.86 -10.32 1.62
N ILE A 172 1.60 -10.15 1.99
CA ILE A 172 0.45 -10.57 1.17
C ILE A 172 0.45 -9.82 -0.17
N ASP A 173 0.68 -8.50 -0.17
CA ASP A 173 0.76 -7.71 -1.39
C ASP A 173 1.84 -8.23 -2.35
N ILE A 174 3.03 -8.51 -1.83
CA ILE A 174 4.15 -9.08 -2.60
C ILE A 174 3.83 -10.50 -3.10
N LEU A 175 3.18 -11.33 -2.28
CA LEU A 175 2.78 -12.67 -2.66
C LEU A 175 1.79 -12.63 -3.83
N ILE A 176 0.80 -11.73 -3.78
CA ILE A 176 -0.18 -11.54 -4.86
C ILE A 176 0.51 -11.17 -6.17
N ILE A 177 1.47 -10.23 -6.14
CA ILE A 177 2.22 -9.84 -7.34
C ILE A 177 3.09 -11.02 -7.83
N SER A 178 3.77 -11.72 -6.92
CA SER A 178 4.64 -12.86 -7.27
C SER A 178 3.87 -13.99 -7.97
N ILE A 179 2.63 -14.25 -7.54
CA ILE A 179 1.73 -15.23 -8.19
C ILE A 179 1.25 -14.72 -9.55
N ARG A 180 0.86 -13.44 -9.65
CA ARG A 180 0.44 -12.81 -10.92
C ARG A 180 1.52 -12.90 -12.01
N GLN A 181 2.80 -12.90 -11.62
CA GLN A 181 3.92 -13.01 -12.55
C GLN A 181 4.23 -14.46 -12.99
N LYS A 182 3.81 -15.47 -12.21
CA LYS A 182 4.17 -16.89 -12.45
C LYS A 182 3.13 -17.71 -13.20
N ASP A 183 1.83 -17.45 -13.04
CA ASP A 183 0.76 -18.29 -13.60
C ASP A 183 -0.26 -17.50 -14.42
N GLY A 184 -0.51 -17.97 -15.65
CA GLY A 184 -1.54 -17.43 -16.53
C GLY A 184 -2.94 -17.61 -15.95
N ARG A 185 -3.50 -16.54 -15.38
CA ARG A 185 -4.92 -16.21 -15.10
C ARG A 185 -5.87 -17.23 -14.42
N GLU A 186 -5.76 -18.55 -14.58
CA GLU A 186 -6.77 -19.54 -14.17
C GLU A 186 -6.62 -20.04 -12.72
N ILE A 187 -5.40 -20.40 -12.29
CA ILE A 187 -5.14 -20.86 -10.91
C ILE A 187 -5.34 -19.72 -9.90
N TYR A 188 -5.02 -18.50 -10.35
CA TYR A 188 -5.27 -17.24 -9.64
C TYR A 188 -6.73 -17.09 -9.22
N HIS A 189 -7.68 -17.42 -10.11
CA HIS A 189 -9.09 -17.23 -9.83
C HIS A 189 -9.58 -18.13 -8.68
N LYS A 190 -9.07 -19.36 -8.59
CA LYS A 190 -9.48 -20.34 -7.57
C LYS A 190 -8.82 -20.09 -6.22
N MET A 191 -7.52 -19.75 -6.19
CA MET A 191 -6.81 -19.46 -4.94
C MET A 191 -7.18 -18.09 -4.36
N LEU A 192 -7.34 -17.07 -5.22
CA LEU A 192 -7.87 -15.77 -4.82
C LEU A 192 -9.31 -15.93 -4.33
N CYS A 193 -10.18 -16.65 -5.06
CA CYS A 193 -11.52 -16.94 -4.56
C CYS A 193 -11.47 -17.64 -3.20
N ASN A 194 -10.59 -18.61 -2.93
CA ASN A 194 -10.61 -19.31 -1.65
C ASN A 194 -10.00 -18.50 -0.48
N ALA A 195 -8.91 -17.77 -0.71
CA ALA A 195 -8.30 -16.90 0.31
C ALA A 195 -9.15 -15.65 0.57
N VAL A 196 -9.74 -15.09 -0.49
CA VAL A 196 -10.72 -14.00 -0.38
C VAL A 196 -12.04 -14.53 0.16
N LEU A 197 -12.56 -15.71 -0.18
CA LEU A 197 -13.79 -16.29 0.41
C LEU A 197 -13.62 -16.55 1.91
N LEU A 198 -12.45 -16.97 2.37
CA LEU A 198 -12.19 -17.11 3.81
C LEU A 198 -12.21 -15.76 4.54
N VAL A 199 -11.78 -14.68 3.87
CA VAL A 199 -11.73 -13.31 4.41
C VAL A 199 -13.02 -12.50 4.11
N ALA A 200 -13.78 -12.88 3.09
CA ALA A 200 -14.95 -12.19 2.53
C ALA A 200 -16.28 -12.90 2.85
N MET A 201 -16.26 -14.11 3.43
CA MET A 201 -17.47 -14.69 4.05
C MET A 201 -17.95 -13.87 5.28
N ILE A 202 -17.20 -12.85 5.70
CA ILE A 202 -17.64 -11.81 6.66
C ILE A 202 -17.96 -10.47 5.96
N GLY A 203 -17.71 -10.31 4.67
CA GLY A 203 -18.02 -9.06 3.96
C GLY A 203 -17.86 -9.12 2.45
N THR A 204 -18.98 -8.96 1.75
CA THR A 204 -19.11 -8.55 0.33
C THR A 204 -18.97 -9.64 -0.74
N TYR A 205 -20.07 -10.35 -0.97
CA TYR A 205 -20.49 -10.70 -2.34
C TYR A 205 -20.67 -9.40 -3.14
N ASN A 206 -20.25 -9.41 -4.41
CA ASN A 206 -20.36 -8.38 -5.46
C ASN A 206 -19.12 -7.49 -5.66
N LEU A 207 -18.22 -7.90 -6.57
CA LEU A 207 -17.68 -7.03 -7.63
C LEU A 207 -16.79 -7.86 -8.58
N GLN A 208 -17.45 -8.57 -9.48
CA GLN A 208 -16.84 -9.13 -10.67
C GLN A 208 -17.38 -8.32 -11.85
N GLY A 209 -16.48 -7.58 -12.49
CA GLY A 209 -16.78 -6.79 -13.68
C GLY A 209 -15.50 -6.72 -14.51
N THR A 210 -15.37 -7.68 -15.42
CA THR A 210 -14.48 -7.55 -16.58
C THR A 210 -14.95 -6.37 -17.42
N CYS A 211 -14.06 -5.42 -17.69
CA CYS A 211 -14.27 -4.45 -18.75
C CYS A 211 -13.21 -4.71 -19.82
N ASP A 212 -13.62 -5.41 -20.89
CA ASP A 212 -12.91 -5.39 -22.15
C ASP A 212 -12.89 -3.95 -22.69
N GLY A 213 -11.70 -3.44 -22.99
CA GLY A 213 -11.56 -2.15 -23.69
C GLY A 213 -10.61 -1.13 -23.08
N TRP A 214 -9.54 -1.51 -22.37
CA TRP A 214 -8.53 -0.56 -21.91
C TRP A 214 -7.19 -0.73 -22.64
N LYS A 215 -6.94 0.21 -23.58
CA LYS A 215 -5.62 0.53 -24.08
C LYS A 215 -4.83 1.25 -22.98
N TYR A 216 -3.52 1.00 -22.96
CA TYR A 216 -2.47 1.71 -22.21
C TYR A 216 -2.87 3.18 -21.96
N GLN A 217 -2.75 3.68 -20.71
CA GLN A 217 -2.82 5.13 -20.51
C GLN A 217 -1.70 5.75 -21.37
N PRO A 218 -2.03 6.54 -22.41
CA PRO A 218 -1.00 7.15 -23.20
C PRO A 218 -0.30 8.21 -22.36
N GLU A 219 1.03 8.13 -22.37
CA GLU A 219 1.95 9.26 -22.21
C GLU A 219 2.21 9.77 -20.78
N ILE A 220 2.97 8.98 -20.02
CA ILE A 220 4.23 9.55 -19.50
C ILE A 220 5.07 9.82 -20.75
N THR A 221 5.21 11.08 -21.16
CA THR A 221 6.04 11.45 -22.32
C THR A 221 7.44 10.87 -22.15
N ALA A 222 8.12 10.52 -23.25
CA ALA A 222 9.48 9.99 -23.19
C ALA A 222 10.43 10.93 -22.41
N SER A 223 10.15 12.24 -22.42
CA SER A 223 10.84 13.25 -21.60
C SER A 223 10.60 13.07 -20.10
N LEU A 224 9.35 12.86 -19.68
CA LEU A 224 8.99 12.62 -18.28
C LEU A 224 9.58 11.31 -17.76
N ARG A 225 9.61 10.27 -18.61
CA ARG A 225 10.26 8.99 -18.30
C ARG A 225 11.77 9.17 -18.11
N LYS A 226 12.41 9.90 -19.02
CA LYS A 226 13.84 10.26 -18.94
C LYS A 226 14.19 11.14 -17.72
N TYR A 227 13.26 11.98 -17.26
CA TYR A 227 13.43 12.79 -16.05
C TYR A 227 13.30 11.95 -14.77
N MET A 228 12.41 10.96 -14.74
CA MET A 228 12.25 10.04 -13.61
C MET A 228 13.36 8.97 -13.52
N ASP A 229 14.02 8.67 -14.65
CA ASP A 229 15.09 7.68 -14.77
C ASP A 229 16.50 8.20 -14.45
N ASN A 230 16.70 9.53 -14.42
CA ASN A 230 17.98 10.18 -14.08
C ASN A 230 18.06 10.58 -12.61
#